data_AF-A0A919SBG8-F1
#
_entry.id   AF-A0A919SBG8-F1
#
_cell.length_a   1.000
_cell.length_b   1.000
_cell.length_c   1.000
_cell.angle_alpha   90.00
_cell.angle_beta   90.00
_cell.angle_gamma   90.00
#
_symmetry.space_group_name_H-M   'P 1'
#
loop_
_entity.id
_entity.type
_entity.pdbx_description
1 polymer ?
#
loop_
_entity_poly.entity_id
_entity_poly.type
_entity_poly.pdbx_seq_one_letter_code
_entity_poly.pdbx_strand_id
1 'polypeptide(L)'
;MGASAYAEPSAEVATSPSSSPSAAASTSAKPKQTATPEAEAVNGWIPVGDAWRKQVAAFKATKADPPPADAGNLPEFRADCKYSHRLADDPIVFPGLPGASHMHSFVGNKAVDADTRTADLTKFTATTCKPVKDRSAYWVPTLYDNATRKPVETTGFRVYYRSLQNNSAGQMPMPNGLRMISGDAKKKEPTPRGAQGQFYCAFYGPGDIDGVARSTNGNWPICGGDATLHFTLRFPDCWDGKHLDSPNHKDHVAYGSGNACPADHPVKIPSLTFEIQYGVKGSKAGYYLSSDPTGKSASSMHGDAFVMWDVDAMNQRTKNCIVQRRTCNNDGYDPFSY
;
A
#
# COMPACT_ATOMS: atom_id res chain seq x y z
N MET A 1 21.31 77.39 33.51
CA MET A 1 21.84 76.02 33.69
C MET A 1 21.29 75.18 32.55
N GLY A 2 22.01 74.56 31.63
CA GLY A 2 23.39 74.53 31.19
C GLY A 2 23.33 73.88 29.80
N ALA A 3 24.21 74.31 28.90
CA ALA A 3 24.27 73.90 27.49
C ALA A 3 24.77 72.46 27.30
N SER A 4 24.37 71.80 26.22
CA SER A 4 25.28 71.41 25.12
C SER A 4 24.66 70.37 24.18
N ALA A 5 24.94 70.57 22.89
CA ALA A 5 24.73 69.63 21.78
C ALA A 5 25.73 68.45 21.82
N TYR A 6 25.76 67.68 20.73
CA TYR A 6 26.62 66.53 20.34
C TYR A 6 25.89 65.19 20.43
N ALA A 7 26.00 64.25 19.48
CA ALA A 7 26.50 64.14 18.11
C ALA A 7 26.06 62.73 17.65
N GLU A 8 25.85 62.50 16.36
CA GLU A 8 25.83 61.14 15.82
C GLU A 8 27.23 60.50 15.90
N PRO A 9 27.29 59.18 16.12
CA PRO A 9 28.23 58.38 15.35
C PRO A 9 27.59 57.13 14.73
N SER A 10 28.09 56.80 13.54
CA SER A 10 27.93 55.54 12.84
C SER A 10 28.19 54.34 13.74
N ALA A 11 27.39 53.29 13.59
CA ALA A 11 27.71 51.96 14.10
C ALA A 11 27.70 50.95 12.94
N GLU A 12 28.81 50.26 12.84
CA GLU A 12 29.24 49.35 11.79
C GLU A 12 28.36 48.11 11.63
N VAL A 13 28.34 47.60 10.41
CA VAL A 13 27.85 46.27 10.05
C VAL A 13 28.76 45.21 10.69
N ALA A 14 28.28 44.56 11.75
CA ALA A 14 28.88 43.32 12.24
C ALA A 14 28.10 42.12 11.69
N THR A 15 28.66 41.50 10.66
CA THR A 15 28.31 40.15 10.24
C THR A 15 28.67 39.16 11.35
N SER A 16 27.74 38.30 11.74
CA SER A 16 28.05 37.11 12.54
C SER A 16 27.28 35.92 12.00
N PRO A 17 27.93 34.74 11.91
CA PRO A 17 27.53 33.69 10.99
C PRO A 17 26.41 32.81 11.56
N SER A 18 25.64 32.28 10.62
CA SER A 18 24.70 31.19 10.79
C SER A 18 25.34 29.98 11.47
N SER A 19 24.67 29.44 12.49
CA SER A 19 24.87 28.06 12.93
C SER A 19 23.51 27.41 13.16
N SER A 20 22.96 26.80 12.11
CA SER A 20 21.91 25.81 12.21
C SER A 20 22.38 24.64 13.10
N PRO A 21 21.58 24.15 14.06
CA PRO A 21 21.90 22.91 14.73
C PRO A 21 21.77 21.76 13.72
N SER A 22 22.93 21.21 13.32
CA SER A 22 23.02 19.94 12.62
C SER A 22 22.47 18.85 13.55
N ALA A 23 21.30 18.32 13.22
CA ALA A 23 20.79 17.12 13.84
C ALA A 23 21.74 15.97 13.46
N ALA A 24 22.63 15.61 14.38
CA ALA A 24 23.46 14.43 14.24
C ALA A 24 22.54 13.22 14.07
N ALA A 25 22.65 12.57 12.90
CA ALA A 25 22.02 11.29 12.66
C ALA A 25 22.53 10.29 13.69
N SER A 26 21.65 9.85 14.58
CA SER A 26 21.92 8.71 15.46
C SER A 26 21.94 7.45 14.59
N THR A 27 23.11 7.04 14.17
CA THR A 27 23.32 5.72 13.53
C THR A 27 23.21 4.64 14.61
N SER A 28 21.98 4.22 14.91
CA SER A 28 21.76 2.94 15.58
C SER A 28 22.14 1.83 14.61
N ALA A 29 23.36 1.33 14.74
CA ALA A 29 23.80 0.13 14.04
C ALA A 29 22.93 -1.06 14.47
N LYS A 30 22.08 -1.53 13.56
CA LYS A 30 21.30 -2.77 13.74
C LYS A 30 22.29 -3.95 13.80
N PRO A 31 22.21 -4.85 14.79
CA PRO A 31 23.04 -6.04 14.81
C PRO A 31 22.81 -6.86 13.54
N LYS A 32 23.89 -7.34 12.93
CA LYS A 32 23.86 -8.26 11.78
C LYS A 32 23.21 -9.57 12.23
N GLN A 33 21.88 -9.66 12.11
CA GLN A 33 21.13 -10.84 12.55
C GLN A 33 21.27 -11.95 11.51
N THR A 34 21.77 -13.09 11.95
CA THR A 34 21.63 -14.37 11.26
C THR A 34 20.14 -14.70 11.15
N ALA A 35 19.58 -14.53 9.96
CA ALA A 35 18.20 -14.90 9.66
C ALA A 35 18.07 -16.44 9.62
N THR A 36 16.96 -16.97 10.14
CA THR A 36 16.46 -18.29 9.76
C THR A 36 16.34 -18.30 8.23
N PRO A 37 16.78 -19.37 7.51
CA PRO A 37 16.79 -19.32 6.06
C PRO A 37 15.35 -19.20 5.54
N GLU A 38 15.02 -18.04 4.98
CA GLU A 38 14.04 -17.98 3.89
C GLU A 38 14.52 -18.98 2.84
N ALA A 39 13.60 -19.70 2.18
CA ALA A 39 14.01 -20.61 1.13
C ALA A 39 14.81 -19.80 0.10
N GLU A 40 16.07 -20.17 -0.10
CA GLU A 40 17.01 -19.35 -0.87
C GLU A 40 16.46 -19.13 -2.28
N ALA A 41 16.57 -17.90 -2.77
CA ALA A 41 16.12 -17.57 -4.11
C ALA A 41 16.92 -18.38 -5.13
N VAL A 42 16.24 -19.19 -5.94
CA VAL A 42 16.88 -19.98 -7.01
C VAL A 42 16.65 -19.22 -8.31
N ASN A 43 17.73 -18.68 -8.89
CA ASN A 43 17.66 -17.82 -10.09
C ASN A 43 16.66 -16.65 -9.96
N GLY A 44 16.56 -16.06 -8.76
CA GLY A 44 15.65 -14.95 -8.47
C GLY A 44 14.20 -15.35 -8.18
N TRP A 45 13.85 -16.64 -8.28
CA TRP A 45 12.56 -17.15 -7.81
C TRP A 45 12.63 -17.47 -6.33
N ILE A 46 11.69 -16.95 -5.54
CA ILE A 46 11.61 -17.24 -4.11
C ILE A 46 10.57 -18.34 -3.91
N PRO A 47 10.95 -19.60 -3.66
CA PRO A 47 9.99 -20.67 -3.53
C PRO A 47 9.20 -20.57 -2.23
N VAL A 48 7.97 -21.06 -2.27
CA VAL A 48 7.15 -21.18 -1.08
C VAL A 48 7.66 -22.32 -0.20
N GLY A 49 7.94 -22.01 1.07
CA GLY A 49 8.51 -22.97 2.02
C GLY A 49 7.46 -23.82 2.75
N ASP A 50 7.95 -24.66 3.67
CA ASP A 50 7.16 -25.53 4.54
C ASP A 50 6.08 -24.80 5.35
N ALA A 51 6.32 -23.52 5.65
CA ALA A 51 5.36 -22.64 6.32
C ALA A 51 4.01 -22.60 5.58
N TRP A 52 4.02 -22.59 4.25
CA TRP A 52 2.80 -22.62 3.46
C TRP A 52 2.06 -23.95 3.57
N ARG A 53 2.77 -25.08 3.52
CA ARG A 53 2.12 -26.40 3.70
C ARG A 53 1.44 -26.49 5.06
N LYS A 54 2.06 -25.95 6.11
CA LYS A 54 1.49 -25.84 7.46
C LYS A 54 0.27 -24.92 7.47
N GLN A 55 0.34 -23.74 6.85
CA GLN A 55 -0.79 -22.82 6.73
C GLN A 55 -1.97 -23.45 5.98
N VAL A 56 -1.73 -24.15 4.87
CA VAL A 56 -2.76 -24.85 4.10
C VAL A 56 -3.44 -25.93 4.95
N ALA A 57 -2.65 -26.72 5.71
CA ALA A 57 -3.21 -27.71 6.62
C ALA A 57 -4.07 -27.05 7.71
N ALA A 58 -3.57 -25.97 8.32
CA ALA A 58 -4.30 -25.20 9.33
C ALA A 58 -5.60 -24.60 8.76
N PHE A 59 -5.55 -24.01 7.55
CA PHE A 59 -6.71 -23.46 6.85
C PHE A 59 -7.77 -24.52 6.56
N LYS A 60 -7.34 -25.73 6.13
CA LYS A 60 -8.27 -26.85 5.92
C LYS A 60 -8.93 -27.31 7.21
N ALA A 61 -8.22 -27.27 8.33
CA ALA A 61 -8.74 -27.60 9.66
C ALA A 61 -9.59 -26.48 10.29
N THR A 62 -9.41 -25.24 9.83
CA THR A 62 -10.13 -24.06 10.34
C THR A 62 -11.62 -24.15 9.98
N LYS A 63 -12.47 -24.04 11.00
CA LYS A 63 -13.93 -23.99 10.84
C LYS A 63 -14.36 -22.54 10.68
N ALA A 64 -15.24 -22.29 9.72
CA ALA A 64 -15.85 -20.98 9.57
C ALA A 64 -16.84 -20.74 10.72
N ASP A 65 -16.87 -19.52 11.23
CA ASP A 65 -17.86 -19.11 12.21
C ASP A 65 -19.23 -18.96 11.53
N PRO A 66 -20.35 -19.09 12.27
CA PRO A 66 -21.65 -18.77 11.71
C PRO A 66 -21.73 -17.26 11.45
N PRO A 67 -22.09 -16.81 10.23
CA PRO A 67 -22.26 -15.39 9.97
C PRO A 67 -23.49 -14.86 10.73
N PRO A 68 -23.40 -13.66 11.33
CA PRO A 68 -24.57 -12.94 11.81
C PRO A 68 -25.63 -12.76 10.71
N ALA A 69 -26.91 -12.64 11.12
CA ALA A 69 -28.01 -12.53 10.17
C ALA A 69 -27.94 -11.25 9.30
N ASP A 70 -27.35 -10.19 9.84
CA ASP A 70 -27.12 -8.90 9.22
C ASP A 70 -25.77 -8.79 8.51
N ALA A 71 -24.96 -9.84 8.49
CA ALA A 71 -23.67 -9.81 7.80
C ALA A 71 -23.85 -9.61 6.29
N GLY A 72 -23.14 -8.62 5.76
CA GLY A 72 -23.11 -8.34 4.33
C GLY A 72 -22.74 -9.49 3.42
N ASN A 73 -22.94 -9.33 2.12
CA ASN A 73 -22.83 -10.40 1.12
C ASN A 73 -21.69 -10.20 0.09
N LEU A 74 -20.79 -9.23 0.31
CA LEU A 74 -19.60 -9.06 -0.53
C LEU A 74 -18.49 -9.99 -0.03
N PRO A 75 -17.86 -10.83 -0.88
CA PRO A 75 -16.83 -11.78 -0.45
C PRO A 75 -15.49 -11.07 -0.19
N GLU A 76 -15.41 -10.32 0.90
CA GLU A 76 -14.27 -9.46 1.19
C GLU A 76 -14.01 -9.27 2.68
N PHE A 77 -12.75 -9.02 3.01
CA PHE A 77 -12.38 -8.38 4.26
C PHE A 77 -11.41 -7.24 4.01
N ARG A 78 -11.29 -6.30 4.96
CA ARG A 78 -10.39 -5.16 4.82
C ARG A 78 -9.41 -5.02 5.97
N ALA A 79 -8.29 -4.36 5.68
CA ALA A 79 -7.41 -3.77 6.65
C ALA A 79 -7.31 -2.25 6.40
N ASP A 80 -7.72 -1.47 7.39
CA ASP A 80 -7.62 0.00 7.36
C ASP A 80 -6.31 0.46 7.98
N CYS A 81 -5.44 1.03 7.16
CA CYS A 81 -4.11 1.45 7.54
C CYS A 81 -3.96 2.98 7.48
N LYS A 82 -3.03 3.48 8.29
CA LYS A 82 -2.63 4.90 8.29
C LYS A 82 -1.25 5.06 7.67
N TYR A 83 -0.96 6.26 7.19
CA TYR A 83 0.40 6.66 6.82
C TYR A 83 1.41 6.27 7.92
N SER A 84 2.52 5.66 7.51
CA SER A 84 3.63 5.29 8.38
C SER A 84 4.78 6.28 8.22
N HIS A 85 5.43 6.25 7.05
CA HIS A 85 6.58 7.09 6.72
C HIS A 85 6.81 7.08 5.20
N ARG A 86 7.89 7.75 4.74
CA ARG A 86 8.33 7.80 3.35
C ARG A 86 9.83 7.49 3.26
N LEU A 87 10.24 6.70 2.27
CA LEU A 87 11.64 6.43 1.96
C LEU A 87 11.81 6.25 0.44
N ALA A 88 13.00 6.50 -0.08
CA ALA A 88 13.36 6.22 -1.47
C ALA A 88 13.81 4.75 -1.63
N ASP A 89 13.09 3.85 -0.97
CA ASP A 89 13.45 2.45 -0.79
C ASP A 89 12.40 1.55 -1.43
N ASP A 90 12.84 0.38 -1.88
CA ASP A 90 11.95 -0.68 -2.36
C ASP A 90 12.59 -2.05 -2.09
N PRO A 91 12.21 -2.74 -0.99
CA PRO A 91 12.79 -4.03 -0.65
C PRO A 91 12.39 -5.18 -1.59
N ILE A 92 11.44 -4.97 -2.50
CA ILE A 92 11.08 -5.97 -3.53
C ILE A 92 12.01 -5.78 -4.74
N VAL A 93 12.07 -4.56 -5.29
CA VAL A 93 12.78 -4.27 -6.54
C VAL A 93 14.28 -4.05 -6.33
N PHE A 94 14.67 -3.42 -5.21
CA PHE A 94 16.05 -3.07 -4.88
C PHE A 94 16.43 -3.55 -3.46
N PRO A 95 16.36 -4.86 -3.18
CA PRO A 95 16.61 -5.40 -1.86
C PRO A 95 18.04 -5.08 -1.37
N GLY A 96 18.14 -4.50 -0.18
CA GLY A 96 19.40 -4.12 0.47
C GLY A 96 20.08 -2.88 -0.13
N LEU A 97 19.37 -2.10 -0.94
CA LEU A 97 19.90 -0.88 -1.57
C LEU A 97 19.08 0.36 -1.16
N PRO A 98 19.36 0.94 0.03
CA PRO A 98 18.71 2.17 0.47
C PRO A 98 18.86 3.32 -0.54
N GLY A 99 17.78 4.04 -0.80
CA GLY A 99 17.77 5.19 -1.71
C GLY A 99 17.81 4.84 -3.21
N ALA A 100 17.78 3.56 -3.58
CA ALA A 100 17.86 3.13 -4.98
C ALA A 100 16.54 3.28 -5.76
N SER A 101 15.42 3.57 -5.09
CA SER A 101 14.11 3.73 -5.72
C SER A 101 13.65 5.19 -5.75
N HIS A 102 12.52 5.47 -6.39
CA HIS A 102 11.81 6.73 -6.18
C HIS A 102 11.16 6.75 -4.78
N MET A 103 10.72 7.93 -4.33
CA MET A 103 10.10 8.07 -3.01
C MET A 103 8.78 7.30 -2.91
N HIS A 104 8.68 6.40 -1.94
CA HIS A 104 7.47 5.65 -1.63
C HIS A 104 6.81 6.16 -0.34
N SER A 105 5.48 6.15 -0.32
CA SER A 105 4.68 6.35 0.90
C SER A 105 4.27 4.98 1.43
N PHE A 106 4.70 4.66 2.65
CA PHE A 106 4.48 3.36 3.27
C PHE A 106 3.31 3.38 4.26
N VAL A 107 2.56 2.29 4.31
CA VAL A 107 1.54 1.97 5.33
C VAL A 107 1.71 0.51 5.79
N GLY A 108 1.05 0.14 6.88
CA GLY A 108 1.18 -1.19 7.49
C GLY A 108 2.41 -1.27 8.37
N ASN A 109 3.32 -2.21 8.09
CA ASN A 109 4.51 -2.42 8.90
C ASN A 109 5.30 -1.11 9.08
N LYS A 110 5.60 -0.77 10.34
CA LYS A 110 6.27 0.50 10.67
C LYS A 110 7.78 0.49 10.45
N ALA A 111 8.37 -0.69 10.25
CA ALA A 111 9.81 -0.89 10.15
C ALA A 111 10.28 -1.30 8.75
N VAL A 112 9.41 -1.24 7.74
CA VAL A 112 9.79 -1.56 6.36
C VAL A 112 10.77 -0.51 5.82
N ASP A 113 11.83 -0.99 5.18
CA ASP A 113 12.92 -0.23 4.56
C ASP A 113 13.57 -1.10 3.47
N ALA A 114 14.61 -0.61 2.80
CA ALA A 114 15.30 -1.38 1.76
C ALA A 114 15.89 -2.72 2.24
N ASP A 115 16.21 -2.88 3.53
CA ASP A 115 16.82 -4.10 4.09
C ASP A 115 15.79 -5.17 4.48
N THR A 116 14.50 -4.85 4.41
CA THR A 116 13.42 -5.69 4.91
C THR A 116 13.29 -7.01 4.16
N ARG A 117 13.32 -8.13 4.90
CA ARG A 117 13.07 -9.48 4.39
C ARG A 117 11.84 -10.11 5.04
N THR A 118 11.40 -11.27 4.54
CA THR A 118 10.22 -11.98 5.08
C THR A 118 10.37 -12.26 6.59
N ALA A 119 11.58 -12.62 7.02
CA ALA A 119 11.88 -12.87 8.43
C ALA A 119 11.75 -11.61 9.31
N ASP A 120 12.02 -10.42 8.78
CA ASP A 120 11.91 -9.16 9.52
C ASP A 120 10.44 -8.82 9.80
N LEU A 121 9.55 -8.99 8.82
CA LEU A 121 8.11 -8.72 9.00
C LEU A 121 7.46 -9.65 10.05
N THR A 122 8.04 -10.83 10.27
CA THR A 122 7.59 -11.74 11.35
C THR A 122 8.03 -11.23 12.73
N LYS A 123 9.21 -10.60 12.82
CA LYS A 123 9.82 -10.10 14.07
C LYS A 123 9.29 -8.73 14.46
N PHE A 124 9.19 -7.81 13.49
CA PHE A 124 8.70 -6.45 13.70
C PHE A 124 7.20 -6.40 13.45
N THR A 125 6.45 -6.45 14.55
CA THR A 125 4.99 -6.61 14.52
C THR A 125 4.21 -5.31 14.61
N ALA A 126 4.90 -4.18 14.79
CA ALA A 126 4.29 -2.87 14.87
C ALA A 126 3.73 -2.46 13.49
N THR A 127 2.44 -2.16 13.44
CA THR A 127 1.69 -1.85 12.21
C THR A 127 0.84 -0.61 12.38
N THR A 128 0.55 0.10 11.29
CA THR A 128 -0.46 1.16 11.24
C THR A 128 -1.85 0.64 10.88
N CYS A 129 -1.98 -0.64 10.55
CA CYS A 129 -3.23 -1.26 10.14
C CYS A 129 -4.12 -1.68 11.31
N LYS A 130 -5.42 -1.65 11.04
CA LYS A 130 -6.44 -2.40 11.76
C LYS A 130 -7.01 -3.46 10.81
N PRO A 131 -7.09 -4.74 11.19
CA PRO A 131 -6.65 -5.29 12.48
C PRO A 131 -5.12 -5.27 12.63
N VAL A 132 -4.62 -5.19 13.87
CA VAL A 132 -3.18 -5.28 14.17
C VAL A 132 -2.54 -6.64 13.83
N LYS A 133 -3.39 -7.60 13.43
CA LYS A 133 -3.02 -8.90 12.89
C LYS A 133 -2.47 -8.80 11.47
N ASP A 134 -2.74 -7.71 10.76
CA ASP A 134 -2.06 -7.37 9.51
C ASP A 134 -0.74 -6.65 9.80
N ARG A 135 0.37 -7.35 9.55
CA ARG A 135 1.74 -6.85 9.69
C ARG A 135 2.42 -6.68 8.34
N SER A 136 1.65 -6.77 7.26
CA SER A 136 2.12 -6.58 5.90
C SER A 136 2.65 -5.16 5.71
N ALA A 137 3.54 -4.99 4.76
CA ALA A 137 3.95 -3.67 4.30
C ALA A 137 3.29 -3.40 2.95
N TYR A 138 2.72 -2.21 2.79
CA TYR A 138 2.14 -1.74 1.53
C TYR A 138 2.68 -0.36 1.21
N TRP A 139 3.01 -0.13 -0.05
CA TRP A 139 3.48 1.19 -0.48
C TRP A 139 3.05 1.51 -1.90
N VAL A 140 3.10 2.81 -2.19
CA VAL A 140 2.82 3.42 -3.50
C VAL A 140 3.76 4.60 -3.72
N PRO A 141 3.98 5.06 -4.97
CA PRO A 141 4.70 6.29 -5.23
C PRO A 141 4.14 7.46 -4.42
N THR A 142 5.02 8.23 -3.79
CA THR A 142 4.60 9.44 -3.10
C THR A 142 4.00 10.42 -4.10
N LEU A 143 2.78 10.87 -3.81
CA LEU A 143 2.12 11.95 -4.55
C LEU A 143 2.71 13.29 -4.12
N TYR A 144 2.93 14.19 -5.06
CA TYR A 144 3.40 15.54 -4.80
C TYR A 144 2.51 16.58 -5.47
N ASP A 145 2.24 17.66 -4.76
CA ASP A 145 1.59 18.84 -5.32
C ASP A 145 2.56 19.58 -6.23
N ASN A 146 2.14 19.86 -7.46
CA ASN A 146 3.03 20.41 -8.47
C ASN A 146 3.38 21.89 -8.22
N ALA A 147 2.48 22.65 -7.58
CA ALA A 147 2.71 24.07 -7.29
C ALA A 147 3.69 24.26 -6.11
N THR A 148 3.48 23.53 -5.03
CA THR A 148 4.26 23.66 -3.79
C THR A 148 5.48 22.75 -3.76
N ARG A 149 5.53 21.74 -4.64
CA ARG A 149 6.52 20.65 -4.63
C ARG A 149 6.56 19.87 -3.31
N LYS A 150 5.55 20.04 -2.45
CA LYS A 150 5.42 19.33 -1.19
C LYS A 150 4.71 17.99 -1.42
N PRO A 151 5.09 16.96 -0.67
CA PRO A 151 4.39 15.70 -0.77
C PRO A 151 2.99 15.77 -0.17
N VAL A 152 2.10 14.94 -0.68
CA VAL A 152 0.73 14.76 -0.19
C VAL A 152 0.67 13.39 0.48
N GLU A 153 0.46 13.40 1.79
CA GLU A 153 0.31 12.18 2.59
C GLU A 153 -1.07 11.56 2.38
N THR A 154 -1.14 10.24 2.45
CA THR A 154 -2.42 9.53 2.44
C THR A 154 -3.14 9.78 3.76
N THR A 155 -4.41 10.17 3.69
CA THR A 155 -5.26 10.37 4.88
C THR A 155 -6.09 9.13 5.19
N GLY A 156 -6.16 8.19 4.26
CA GLY A 156 -6.74 6.86 4.44
C GLY A 156 -6.10 5.88 3.45
N PHE A 157 -5.83 4.66 3.89
CA PHE A 157 -5.33 3.60 3.03
C PHE A 157 -6.00 2.29 3.43
N ARG A 158 -6.95 1.83 2.62
CA ARG A 158 -7.68 0.59 2.86
C ARG A 158 -7.19 -0.48 1.91
N VAL A 159 -6.81 -1.62 2.47
CA VAL A 159 -6.45 -2.82 1.71
C VAL A 159 -7.60 -3.80 1.82
N TYR A 160 -8.36 -3.96 0.73
CA TYR A 160 -9.32 -5.06 0.66
C TYR A 160 -8.65 -6.33 0.18
N TYR A 161 -9.09 -7.44 0.73
CA TYR A 161 -8.86 -8.79 0.24
C TYR A 161 -10.20 -9.28 -0.31
N ARG A 162 -10.32 -9.47 -1.62
CA ARG A 162 -11.61 -9.72 -2.31
C ARG A 162 -11.58 -10.98 -3.14
N SER A 163 -12.65 -11.78 -3.11
CA SER A 163 -12.90 -12.72 -4.22
C SER A 163 -13.63 -12.00 -5.33
N LEU A 164 -12.97 -11.86 -6.48
CA LEU A 164 -13.56 -11.22 -7.66
C LEU A 164 -14.30 -12.21 -8.56
N GLN A 165 -14.43 -13.44 -8.10
CA GLN A 165 -15.14 -14.53 -8.76
C GLN A 165 -16.57 -14.66 -8.21
N ASN A 166 -17.48 -15.10 -9.06
CA ASN A 166 -18.90 -15.32 -8.77
C ASN A 166 -19.12 -16.44 -7.74
N ASN A 167 -18.12 -17.28 -7.50
CA ASN A 167 -18.11 -18.25 -6.42
C ASN A 167 -16.77 -18.21 -5.67
N SER A 168 -16.73 -18.82 -4.49
CA SER A 168 -15.52 -18.88 -3.65
C SER A 168 -14.90 -20.29 -3.63
N ALA A 169 -15.27 -21.15 -4.56
CA ALA A 169 -14.78 -22.53 -4.62
C ALA A 169 -13.28 -22.54 -4.92
N GLY A 170 -12.51 -23.20 -4.05
CA GLY A 170 -11.06 -23.30 -4.17
C GLY A 170 -10.30 -22.04 -3.75
N GLN A 171 -10.96 -21.04 -3.13
CA GLN A 171 -10.27 -19.88 -2.57
C GLN A 171 -9.33 -20.30 -1.44
N MET A 172 -8.08 -19.86 -1.52
CA MET A 172 -7.03 -20.13 -0.55
C MET A 172 -6.62 -18.84 0.18
N PRO A 173 -6.15 -18.91 1.43
CA PRO A 173 -5.57 -17.75 2.10
C PRO A 173 -4.29 -17.30 1.37
N MET A 174 -3.89 -16.04 1.53
CA MET A 174 -2.58 -15.61 1.04
C MET A 174 -1.44 -16.18 1.88
N PRO A 175 -0.35 -16.67 1.28
CA PRO A 175 0.85 -17.05 2.00
C PRO A 175 1.58 -15.82 2.53
N ASN A 176 2.14 -15.93 3.73
CA ASN A 176 3.09 -14.94 4.23
C ASN A 176 4.36 -14.94 3.39
N GLY A 177 4.89 -13.75 3.16
CA GLY A 177 6.07 -13.51 2.33
C GLY A 177 5.75 -13.29 0.85
N LEU A 178 4.48 -13.41 0.42
CA LEU A 178 4.09 -13.13 -0.96
C LEU A 178 4.35 -11.65 -1.28
N ARG A 179 5.08 -11.40 -2.35
CA ARG A 179 5.43 -10.07 -2.86
C ARG A 179 4.67 -9.84 -4.15
N MET A 180 3.98 -8.71 -4.30
CA MET A 180 3.28 -8.41 -5.55
C MET A 180 3.44 -6.93 -5.90
N ILE A 181 3.57 -6.66 -7.20
CA ILE A 181 3.58 -5.30 -7.75
C ILE A 181 2.46 -5.17 -8.79
N SER A 182 1.51 -4.27 -8.56
CA SER A 182 0.48 -3.91 -9.54
C SER A 182 0.73 -2.51 -10.11
N GLY A 183 0.43 -2.32 -11.39
CA GLY A 183 0.78 -1.11 -12.14
C GLY A 183 2.17 -1.17 -12.78
N ASP A 184 2.62 -0.05 -13.31
CA ASP A 184 3.90 0.09 -14.03
C ASP A 184 4.54 1.45 -13.73
N ALA A 185 5.62 1.42 -12.95
CA ALA A 185 6.37 2.62 -12.57
C ALA A 185 6.98 3.39 -13.77
N LYS A 186 7.18 2.72 -14.90
CA LYS A 186 7.81 3.30 -16.10
C LYS A 186 6.79 3.85 -17.08
N LYS A 187 5.50 3.59 -16.88
CA LYS A 187 4.44 4.06 -17.79
C LYS A 187 4.35 5.58 -17.77
N LYS A 188 4.46 6.18 -18.96
CA LYS A 188 4.34 7.64 -19.17
C LYS A 188 3.08 8.03 -19.92
N GLU A 189 2.50 7.09 -20.67
CA GLU A 189 1.30 7.32 -21.46
C GLU A 189 0.11 7.65 -20.56
N PRO A 190 -0.59 8.77 -20.79
CA PRO A 190 -1.74 9.17 -20.00
C PRO A 190 -2.83 8.09 -19.90
N THR A 191 -3.35 7.87 -18.69
CA THR A 191 -4.48 6.96 -18.51
C THR A 191 -5.72 7.54 -19.23
N PRO A 192 -6.31 6.84 -20.23
CA PRO A 192 -7.44 7.36 -20.98
C PRO A 192 -8.64 7.63 -20.08
N ARG A 193 -9.36 8.74 -20.29
CA ARG A 193 -10.57 9.10 -19.53
C ARG A 193 -11.56 7.92 -19.47
N GLY A 194 -11.98 7.54 -18.27
CA GLY A 194 -12.94 6.46 -18.05
C GLY A 194 -12.32 5.06 -17.93
N ALA A 195 -11.01 4.92 -18.12
CA ALA A 195 -10.30 3.67 -17.85
C ALA A 195 -10.14 3.41 -16.35
N GLN A 196 -9.80 2.16 -16.01
CA GLN A 196 -9.34 1.79 -14.67
C GLN A 196 -7.98 2.44 -14.38
N GLY A 197 -7.63 2.58 -13.09
CA GLY A 197 -6.35 3.16 -12.68
C GLY A 197 -6.28 4.68 -12.87
N GLN A 198 -7.38 5.37 -12.54
CA GLN A 198 -7.46 6.84 -12.54
C GLN A 198 -7.69 7.37 -11.14
N PHE A 199 -7.15 8.56 -10.88
CA PHE A 199 -7.61 9.33 -9.73
C PHE A 199 -9.04 9.79 -9.94
N TYR A 200 -9.81 9.77 -8.85
CA TYR A 200 -11.19 10.21 -8.84
C TYR A 200 -11.49 11.01 -7.57
N CYS A 201 -12.60 11.73 -7.57
CA CYS A 201 -13.09 12.39 -6.37
C CYS A 201 -14.19 11.56 -5.71
N ALA A 202 -14.12 11.44 -4.39
CA ALA A 202 -15.15 10.79 -3.57
C ALA A 202 -15.26 11.48 -2.20
N PHE A 203 -16.43 11.34 -1.57
CA PHE A 203 -16.70 11.77 -0.20
C PHE A 203 -17.46 10.63 0.49
N TYR A 204 -16.93 10.11 1.59
CA TYR A 204 -17.59 9.04 2.36
C TYR A 204 -18.21 9.64 3.62
N GLY A 205 -19.52 9.91 3.60
CA GLY A 205 -20.30 10.52 4.69
C GLY A 205 -21.79 10.66 4.37
N PRO A 206 -22.64 11.13 5.31
CA PRO A 206 -24.07 11.36 5.06
C PRO A 206 -24.28 12.30 3.87
N GLY A 207 -25.13 11.91 2.91
CA GLY A 207 -25.25 12.60 1.61
C GLY A 207 -24.27 12.07 0.56
N ASP A 208 -23.96 10.78 0.65
CA ASP A 208 -22.93 10.09 -0.11
C ASP A 208 -22.98 10.41 -1.61
N ILE A 209 -21.81 10.70 -2.16
CA ILE A 209 -21.60 10.82 -3.60
C ILE A 209 -20.80 9.61 -4.05
N ASP A 210 -21.50 8.47 -4.14
CA ASP A 210 -21.11 7.32 -4.95
C ASP A 210 -21.12 7.75 -6.43
N GLY A 211 -20.14 8.56 -6.82
CA GLY A 211 -20.40 9.45 -7.95
C GLY A 211 -19.23 10.27 -8.42
N VAL A 212 -18.05 9.64 -8.42
CA VAL A 212 -16.93 9.87 -9.33
C VAL A 212 -16.99 11.16 -10.16
N ALA A 213 -16.59 12.29 -9.58
CA ALA A 213 -16.08 13.37 -10.43
C ALA A 213 -14.74 12.86 -11.00
N ARG A 214 -14.84 12.11 -12.10
CA ARG A 214 -13.68 11.62 -12.86
C ARG A 214 -12.97 12.82 -13.44
N SER A 215 -11.65 12.75 -13.46
CA SER A 215 -10.85 13.79 -14.08
C SER A 215 -11.32 14.06 -15.51
N THR A 216 -11.54 15.33 -15.85
CA THR A 216 -11.84 15.74 -17.22
C THR A 216 -10.71 15.37 -18.18
N ASN A 217 -9.47 15.27 -17.69
CA ASN A 217 -8.28 14.87 -18.45
C ASN A 217 -7.82 13.43 -18.16
N GLY A 218 -8.58 12.66 -17.37
CA GLY A 218 -8.27 11.27 -17.03
C GLY A 218 -7.09 11.05 -16.08
N ASN A 219 -6.45 12.10 -15.56
CA ASN A 219 -5.25 11.98 -14.73
C ASN A 219 -5.42 12.67 -13.37
N TRP A 220 -5.74 13.97 -13.37
CA TRP A 220 -5.81 14.77 -12.15
C TRP A 220 -7.17 15.46 -12.04
N PRO A 221 -8.11 14.93 -11.24
CA PRO A 221 -9.40 15.59 -11.03
C PRO A 221 -9.25 16.79 -10.08
N ILE A 222 -10.17 17.74 -10.19
CA ILE A 222 -10.40 18.79 -9.20
C ILE A 222 -11.75 18.50 -8.56
N CYS A 223 -11.74 18.22 -7.26
CA CYS A 223 -12.87 17.78 -6.46
C CYS A 223 -13.67 18.98 -5.96
N GLY A 224 -14.98 18.92 -6.18
CA GLY A 224 -15.94 19.90 -5.65
C GLY A 224 -16.51 19.47 -4.30
N GLY A 225 -17.17 20.42 -3.60
CA GLY A 225 -17.82 20.16 -2.32
C GLY A 225 -16.87 19.56 -1.29
N ASP A 226 -17.33 18.53 -0.57
CA ASP A 226 -16.56 17.83 0.46
C ASP A 226 -15.71 16.66 -0.09
N ALA A 227 -15.82 16.35 -1.38
CA ALA A 227 -15.03 15.28 -2.01
C ALA A 227 -13.52 15.51 -1.93
N THR A 228 -12.75 14.46 -1.69
CA THR A 228 -11.29 14.46 -1.70
C THR A 228 -10.76 13.62 -2.86
N LEU A 229 -9.45 13.59 -3.06
CA LEU A 229 -8.78 12.83 -4.12
C LEU A 229 -8.56 11.37 -3.69
N HIS A 230 -8.94 10.42 -4.54
CA HIS A 230 -8.81 8.98 -4.29
C HIS A 230 -8.18 8.25 -5.47
N PHE A 231 -7.62 7.06 -5.21
CA PHE A 231 -7.15 6.13 -6.22
C PHE A 231 -7.46 4.68 -5.82
N THR A 232 -7.84 3.86 -6.80
CA THR A 232 -8.03 2.42 -6.60
C THR A 232 -7.07 1.64 -7.46
N LEU A 233 -6.30 0.74 -6.83
CA LEU A 233 -5.36 -0.15 -7.49
C LEU A 233 -5.70 -1.59 -7.15
N ARG A 234 -5.93 -2.42 -8.17
CA ARG A 234 -6.21 -3.84 -8.03
C ARG A 234 -4.96 -4.66 -8.29
N PHE A 235 -4.77 -5.74 -7.53
CA PHE A 235 -3.72 -6.74 -7.70
C PHE A 235 -4.25 -8.03 -8.37
N PRO A 236 -3.37 -8.86 -8.93
CA PRO A 236 -3.68 -10.22 -9.35
C PRO A 236 -4.44 -11.04 -8.29
N ASP A 237 -5.25 -12.01 -8.75
CA ASP A 237 -6.09 -12.90 -7.91
C ASP A 237 -5.83 -14.39 -8.15
N CYS A 238 -4.80 -14.70 -8.94
CA CYS A 238 -4.33 -16.05 -9.23
C CYS A 238 -2.83 -16.15 -8.97
N TRP A 239 -2.40 -17.30 -8.46
CA TRP A 239 -1.02 -17.55 -8.03
C TRP A 239 -0.55 -18.92 -8.52
N ASP A 240 0.74 -19.04 -8.84
CA ASP A 240 1.35 -20.29 -9.33
C ASP A 240 1.38 -21.42 -8.30
N GLY A 241 1.16 -21.10 -7.02
CA GLY A 241 1.17 -22.05 -5.92
C GLY A 241 2.55 -22.48 -5.45
N LYS A 242 3.62 -21.89 -6.02
CA LYS A 242 5.00 -22.35 -5.92
C LYS A 242 5.95 -21.27 -5.44
N HIS A 243 5.74 -20.00 -5.78
CA HIS A 243 6.74 -18.95 -5.52
C HIS A 243 6.15 -17.73 -4.83
N LEU A 244 6.78 -17.27 -3.76
CA LEU A 244 6.45 -16.02 -3.07
C LEU A 244 6.87 -14.78 -3.85
N ASP A 245 7.80 -14.93 -4.79
CA ASP A 245 8.22 -13.87 -5.70
C ASP A 245 8.88 -14.48 -6.95
N SER A 246 8.93 -13.70 -8.03
CA SER A 246 9.60 -14.04 -9.29
C SER A 246 10.67 -12.99 -9.64
N PRO A 247 11.62 -13.27 -10.55
CA PRO A 247 12.70 -12.34 -10.88
C PRO A 247 12.23 -10.97 -11.40
N ASN A 248 11.01 -10.89 -11.94
CA ASN A 248 10.38 -9.65 -12.40
C ASN A 248 9.21 -9.19 -11.50
N HIS A 249 9.02 -9.86 -10.36
CA HIS A 249 7.98 -9.61 -9.35
C HIS A 249 6.52 -9.70 -9.85
N LYS A 250 6.32 -10.32 -11.02
CA LYS A 250 5.01 -10.39 -11.69
C LYS A 250 4.67 -11.78 -12.24
N ASP A 251 5.64 -12.56 -12.72
CA ASP A 251 5.41 -13.87 -13.37
C ASP A 251 4.86 -14.98 -12.47
N HIS A 252 4.88 -14.81 -11.16
CA HIS A 252 4.33 -15.81 -10.22
C HIS A 252 2.84 -15.58 -9.92
N VAL A 253 2.24 -14.47 -10.40
CA VAL A 253 0.84 -14.10 -10.18
C VAL A 253 0.16 -13.66 -11.49
N ALA A 254 -1.15 -13.90 -11.59
CA ALA A 254 -1.93 -13.54 -12.77
C ALA A 254 -3.33 -13.00 -12.42
N TYR A 255 -3.89 -12.22 -13.34
CA TYR A 255 -5.29 -11.82 -13.25
C TYR A 255 -6.19 -12.95 -13.72
N GLY A 256 -7.20 -13.30 -12.92
CA GLY A 256 -8.22 -14.26 -13.32
C GLY A 256 -9.16 -13.70 -14.40
N SER A 257 -9.82 -14.61 -15.11
CA SER A 257 -10.88 -14.28 -16.09
C SER A 257 -12.02 -15.28 -15.97
N GLY A 258 -13.27 -14.79 -16.02
CA GLY A 258 -14.46 -15.66 -16.08
C GLY A 258 -14.54 -16.74 -14.99
N ASN A 259 -14.32 -16.38 -13.72
CA ASN A 259 -14.28 -17.31 -12.55
C ASN A 259 -13.15 -18.35 -12.55
N ALA A 260 -12.17 -18.22 -13.44
CA ALA A 260 -11.06 -19.14 -13.55
C ALA A 260 -9.72 -18.43 -13.40
N CYS A 261 -8.75 -19.19 -12.92
CA CYS A 261 -7.36 -18.82 -13.00
C CYS A 261 -6.70 -19.48 -14.22
N PRO A 262 -5.69 -18.84 -14.83
CA PRO A 262 -4.84 -19.48 -15.83
C PRO A 262 -4.27 -20.81 -15.34
N ALA A 263 -4.01 -21.75 -16.25
CA ALA A 263 -3.54 -23.10 -15.90
C ALA A 263 -2.16 -23.11 -15.23
N ASP A 264 -1.31 -22.15 -15.54
CA ASP A 264 -0.01 -21.90 -14.93
C ASP A 264 -0.09 -21.18 -13.57
N HIS A 265 -1.26 -20.60 -13.23
CA HIS A 265 -1.54 -19.90 -11.97
C HIS A 265 -2.75 -20.48 -11.23
N PRO A 266 -2.79 -21.79 -10.93
CA PRO A 266 -4.03 -22.48 -10.57
C PRO A 266 -4.59 -22.13 -9.19
N VAL A 267 -3.83 -21.45 -8.33
CA VAL A 267 -4.24 -21.15 -6.95
C VAL A 267 -5.01 -19.84 -6.91
N LYS A 268 -6.29 -19.90 -6.55
CA LYS A 268 -7.13 -18.72 -6.33
C LYS A 268 -6.79 -18.10 -4.98
N ILE A 269 -6.40 -16.84 -4.98
CA ILE A 269 -6.13 -16.04 -3.78
C ILE A 269 -7.02 -14.80 -3.79
N PRO A 270 -7.33 -14.19 -2.62
CA PRO A 270 -8.02 -12.90 -2.59
C PRO A 270 -7.25 -11.86 -3.40
N SER A 271 -7.92 -11.09 -4.26
CA SER A 271 -7.31 -9.92 -4.89
C SER A 271 -7.09 -8.84 -3.84
N LEU A 272 -5.87 -8.32 -3.72
CA LEU A 272 -5.66 -7.06 -3.00
C LEU A 272 -6.27 -5.92 -3.82
N THR A 273 -7.00 -5.03 -3.15
CA THR A 273 -7.39 -3.75 -3.72
C THR A 273 -6.99 -2.65 -2.77
N PHE A 274 -6.05 -1.82 -3.18
CA PHE A 274 -5.74 -0.58 -2.46
C PHE A 274 -6.78 0.45 -2.83
N GLU A 275 -7.48 0.96 -1.83
CA GLU A 275 -8.29 2.16 -1.90
C GLU A 275 -7.57 3.24 -1.10
N ILE A 276 -7.09 4.26 -1.80
CA ILE A 276 -6.17 5.25 -1.26
C ILE A 276 -6.89 6.60 -1.26
N GLN A 277 -6.92 7.25 -0.11
CA GLN A 277 -7.47 8.59 0.06
C GLN A 277 -6.35 9.60 0.34
N TYR A 278 -6.44 10.73 -0.33
CA TYR A 278 -5.62 11.92 -0.10
C TYR A 278 -6.53 13.08 0.27
N GLY A 279 -6.30 13.72 1.42
CA GLY A 279 -7.12 14.83 1.95
C GLY A 279 -7.04 16.15 1.16
N VAL A 280 -6.73 16.09 -0.13
CA VAL A 280 -6.60 17.24 -1.03
C VAL A 280 -7.72 17.26 -2.07
N LYS A 281 -8.01 18.44 -2.60
CA LYS A 281 -9.08 18.67 -3.58
C LYS A 281 -8.61 18.61 -5.04
N GLY A 282 -7.32 18.52 -5.32
CA GLY A 282 -6.83 18.88 -6.66
C GLY A 282 -6.60 20.37 -6.84
N SER A 283 -5.70 20.71 -7.76
CA SER A 283 -5.36 22.08 -8.10
C SER A 283 -5.17 22.21 -9.61
N LYS A 284 -5.25 23.44 -10.14
CA LYS A 284 -4.94 23.71 -11.56
C LYS A 284 -3.50 23.37 -11.92
N ALA A 285 -2.57 23.44 -10.97
CA ALA A 285 -1.18 23.04 -11.17
C ALA A 285 -1.02 21.52 -11.31
N GLY A 286 -1.99 20.75 -10.82
CA GLY A 286 -1.99 19.29 -10.84
C GLY A 286 -1.05 18.68 -9.81
N TYR A 287 -0.80 17.39 -9.98
CA TYR A 287 0.12 16.61 -9.16
C TYR A 287 1.11 15.88 -10.06
N TYR A 288 2.11 15.27 -9.43
CA TYR A 288 2.97 14.28 -10.03
C TYR A 288 3.25 13.15 -9.03
N LEU A 289 3.63 12.00 -9.54
CA LEU A 289 4.09 10.86 -8.73
C LEU A 289 5.61 10.87 -8.70
N SER A 290 6.21 10.45 -7.59
CA SER A 290 7.66 10.31 -7.47
C SER A 290 8.29 9.42 -8.56
N SER A 291 7.55 8.44 -9.09
CA SER A 291 7.94 7.58 -10.20
C SER A 291 7.95 8.28 -11.57
N ASP A 292 7.36 9.48 -11.65
CA ASP A 292 7.40 10.34 -12.83
C ASP A 292 7.45 11.83 -12.45
N PRO A 293 8.58 12.34 -11.92
CA PRO A 293 8.67 13.67 -11.31
C PRO A 293 8.53 14.84 -12.29
N THR A 294 8.75 14.56 -13.58
CA THR A 294 8.54 15.47 -14.71
C THR A 294 7.22 15.19 -15.44
N GLY A 295 6.55 14.11 -15.05
CA GLY A 295 5.30 13.64 -15.63
C GLY A 295 4.13 14.55 -15.34
N LYS A 296 3.20 14.56 -16.28
CA LYS A 296 1.87 15.17 -16.08
C LYS A 296 0.76 14.12 -16.00
N SER A 297 1.12 12.83 -16.04
CA SER A 297 0.19 11.72 -15.96
C SER A 297 0.22 11.03 -14.60
N ALA A 298 -0.89 10.40 -14.24
CA ALA A 298 -1.01 9.48 -13.11
C ALA A 298 -0.62 8.03 -13.46
N SER A 299 -0.21 7.74 -14.69
CA SER A 299 -0.09 6.37 -15.21
C SER A 299 1.09 5.57 -14.64
N SER A 300 2.08 6.25 -14.08
CA SER A 300 3.19 5.62 -13.34
C SER A 300 2.80 5.17 -11.93
N MET A 301 1.51 5.32 -11.56
CA MET A 301 0.96 4.78 -10.33
C MET A 301 1.10 3.26 -10.33
N HIS A 302 1.64 2.77 -9.22
CA HIS A 302 1.76 1.37 -8.91
C HIS A 302 1.62 1.20 -7.40
N GLY A 303 1.55 -0.04 -6.98
CA GLY A 303 1.54 -0.38 -5.58
C GLY A 303 2.16 -1.73 -5.39
N ASP A 304 2.71 -1.86 -4.20
CA ASP A 304 3.59 -2.94 -3.82
C ASP A 304 3.06 -3.49 -2.50
N ALA A 305 2.97 -4.81 -2.44
CA ALA A 305 2.47 -5.52 -1.30
C ALA A 305 3.48 -6.57 -0.88
N PHE A 306 3.89 -6.53 0.39
CA PHE A 306 4.66 -7.57 1.03
C PHE A 306 3.84 -8.18 2.17
N VAL A 307 3.16 -9.28 1.86
CA VAL A 307 2.10 -9.86 2.70
C VAL A 307 2.69 -10.52 3.96
N MET A 308 2.19 -10.11 5.13
CA MET A 308 2.53 -10.73 6.41
C MET A 308 1.37 -10.61 7.40
N TRP A 309 0.57 -11.65 7.52
CA TRP A 309 -0.52 -11.73 8.50
C TRP A 309 -0.21 -12.71 9.62
N ASP A 310 -0.84 -12.51 10.77
CA ASP A 310 -1.10 -13.61 11.69
C ASP A 310 -1.86 -14.72 10.96
N VAL A 311 -1.28 -15.93 10.92
CA VAL A 311 -1.74 -17.03 10.07
C VAL A 311 -3.15 -17.47 10.45
N ASP A 312 -3.47 -17.53 11.74
CA ASP A 312 -4.79 -17.93 12.20
C ASP A 312 -5.82 -16.87 11.84
N ALA A 313 -5.48 -15.58 11.99
CA ALA A 313 -6.35 -14.49 11.58
C ALA A 313 -6.61 -14.48 10.05
N MET A 314 -5.59 -14.70 9.22
CA MET A 314 -5.73 -14.80 7.76
C MET A 314 -6.61 -15.99 7.37
N ASN A 315 -6.39 -17.15 7.99
CA ASN A 315 -7.18 -18.35 7.73
C ASN A 315 -8.65 -18.13 8.14
N GLN A 316 -8.90 -17.59 9.32
CA GLN A 316 -10.24 -17.33 9.83
C GLN A 316 -10.98 -16.33 8.94
N ARG A 317 -10.34 -15.21 8.56
CA ARG A 317 -10.93 -14.20 7.67
C ARG A 317 -11.20 -14.75 6.27
N THR A 318 -10.30 -15.58 5.75
CA THR A 318 -10.52 -16.23 4.45
C THR A 318 -11.73 -17.16 4.52
N LYS A 319 -11.90 -17.94 5.60
CA LYS A 319 -13.08 -18.80 5.80
C LYS A 319 -14.37 -17.99 5.95
N ASN A 320 -14.38 -17.04 6.86
CA ASN A 320 -15.56 -16.29 7.26
C ASN A 320 -16.02 -15.32 6.18
N CYS A 321 -15.09 -14.65 5.52
CA CYS A 321 -15.43 -13.51 4.66
C CYS A 321 -15.37 -13.90 3.18
N ILE A 322 -14.31 -14.59 2.77
CA ILE A 322 -14.12 -14.95 1.37
C ILE A 322 -14.93 -16.20 1.00
N VAL A 323 -14.74 -17.30 1.73
CA VAL A 323 -15.35 -18.60 1.41
C VAL A 323 -16.86 -18.58 1.66
N GLN A 324 -17.33 -18.03 2.78
CA GLN A 324 -18.76 -17.87 3.06
C GLN A 324 -19.40 -16.69 2.31
N ARG A 325 -18.62 -15.90 1.56
CA ARG A 325 -19.07 -14.74 0.77
C ARG A 325 -19.77 -13.69 1.63
N ARG A 326 -19.08 -13.23 2.67
CA ARG A 326 -19.57 -12.24 3.62
C ARG A 326 -18.66 -11.04 3.71
N THR A 327 -19.27 -9.87 3.88
CA THR A 327 -18.51 -8.63 4.05
C THR A 327 -17.94 -8.62 5.45
N CYS A 328 -16.66 -8.33 5.56
CA CYS A 328 -15.98 -8.14 6.82
C CYS A 328 -15.21 -6.82 6.85
N ASN A 329 -15.25 -6.15 7.99
CA ASN A 329 -14.45 -4.97 8.26
C ASN A 329 -13.21 -5.33 9.10
N ASN A 330 -12.61 -4.34 9.75
CA ASN A 330 -11.41 -4.54 10.57
C ASN A 330 -11.64 -5.49 11.75
N ASP A 331 -12.87 -5.60 12.24
CA ASP A 331 -13.21 -6.26 13.50
C ASP A 331 -13.88 -7.64 13.31
N GLY A 332 -14.26 -7.99 12.08
CA GLY A 332 -14.92 -9.26 11.76
C GLY A 332 -16.03 -9.06 10.74
N TYR A 333 -17.10 -9.85 10.83
CA TYR A 333 -18.30 -9.66 9.99
C TYR A 333 -18.82 -8.23 10.12
N ASP A 334 -19.10 -7.60 8.98
CA ASP A 334 -19.63 -6.25 8.91
C ASP A 334 -21.17 -6.30 8.78
N PRO A 335 -21.94 -5.84 9.78
CA PRO A 335 -23.39 -5.81 9.70
C PRO A 335 -23.91 -4.69 8.78
N PHE A 336 -23.06 -3.77 8.34
CA PHE A 336 -23.46 -2.57 7.58
C PHE A 336 -23.07 -2.64 6.11
N SER A 337 -23.32 -3.77 5.45
CA SER A 337 -23.25 -3.81 3.98
C SER A 337 -24.59 -3.46 3.41
N TYR A 338 -24.78 -2.18 3.14
CA TYR A 338 -25.89 -1.71 2.33
C TYR A 338 -25.65 -2.01 0.86
#